data_AF-A0A9D6E7B1-F1
#
_entry.id   AF-A0A9D6E7B1-F1
#
_cell.length_a   1.000
_cell.length_b   1.000
_cell.length_c   1.000
_cell.angle_alpha   90.00
_cell.angle_beta   90.00
_cell.angle_gamma   90.00
#
_symmetry.space_group_name_H-M   'P 1'
#
loop_
_entity.id
_entity.type
_entity.pdbx_description
1 polymer ?
#
loop_
_entity_poly.entity_id
_entity_poly.type
_entity_poly.pdbx_seq_one_letter_code
_entity_poly.pdbx_strand_id
1 'polypeptide(L)'
;MAGVVVRVLGLDTVVVTRSDGAIRLADLPPGDLTLTLHRIGYTPREYALAVPPGRSVSLGHGMLALTPLPVVLEAATVVGRPDQSRMLELAGFYARRQTGFGDYITRGEFERYTPSTVHDVLRHVPGVYVPPNPRRGQRRNPSDPSSGVDFREYLVEFRRPGARLPNQAACPVQFFLDGTDLGNDETIMLDDVLAANQIEAVEAYSGVQVPVQFSGAGPECGVLVFWTRR
;
A
#
# COMPACT_ATOMS: atom_id res chain seq x y z
N MET A 1 -21.46 31.21 -17.63
CA MET A 1 -21.36 29.73 -17.71
C MET A 1 -21.66 29.31 -19.14
N ALA A 2 -20.64 28.92 -19.90
CA ALA A 2 -20.79 28.46 -21.29
C ALA A 2 -21.30 27.02 -21.39
N GLY A 3 -22.05 26.70 -22.45
CA GLY A 3 -22.34 25.30 -22.82
C GLY A 3 -23.42 24.60 -21.98
N VAL A 4 -24.34 25.35 -21.38
CA VAL A 4 -25.58 24.80 -20.81
C VAL A 4 -26.62 24.71 -21.92
N VAL A 5 -27.29 23.57 -22.06
CA VAL A 5 -28.44 23.41 -22.94
C VAL A 5 -29.70 23.78 -22.17
N VAL A 6 -30.47 24.73 -22.68
CA VAL A 6 -31.75 25.18 -22.13
C VAL A 6 -32.86 24.72 -23.07
N ARG A 7 -33.85 24.01 -22.52
CA ARG A 7 -35.06 23.60 -23.23
C ARG A 7 -36.28 24.18 -22.52
N VAL A 8 -37.33 24.49 -23.28
CA VAL A 8 -38.62 24.89 -22.72
C VAL A 8 -39.56 23.70 -22.81
N LEU A 9 -40.08 23.26 -21.68
CA LEU A 9 -40.97 22.10 -21.63
C LEU A 9 -42.26 22.40 -22.42
N GLY A 10 -42.61 21.53 -23.35
CA GLY A 10 -43.78 21.68 -24.23
C GLY A 10 -43.56 22.55 -25.48
N LEU A 11 -42.34 23.06 -25.71
CA LEU A 11 -41.95 23.75 -26.95
C LEU A 11 -40.72 23.09 -27.57
N ASP A 12 -40.59 23.19 -28.89
CA ASP A 12 -39.38 22.73 -29.63
C ASP A 12 -38.20 23.73 -29.54
N THR A 13 -38.24 24.65 -28.58
CA THR A 13 -37.20 25.66 -28.38
C THR A 13 -36.01 25.08 -27.61
N VAL A 14 -34.84 25.04 -28.24
CA VAL A 14 -33.56 24.64 -27.64
C VAL A 14 -32.53 25.74 -27.86
N VAL A 15 -31.89 26.21 -26.79
CA VAL A 15 -30.84 27.23 -26.85
C VAL A 15 -29.64 26.78 -26.02
N VAL A 16 -28.43 27.10 -26.49
CA VAL A 16 -27.18 26.85 -25.75
C VAL A 16 -26.63 28.17 -25.22
N THR A 17 -26.27 28.19 -23.94
CA THR A 17 -25.72 29.37 -23.28
C THR A 17 -24.35 29.75 -23.84
N ARG A 18 -24.18 31.04 -24.14
CA ARG A 18 -22.92 31.63 -24.65
C ARG A 18 -21.82 31.63 -23.60
N SER A 19 -20.58 31.93 -24.02
CA SER A 19 -19.40 31.94 -23.16
C SER A 19 -19.53 32.85 -21.92
N ASP A 20 -20.23 33.97 -22.07
CA ASP A 20 -20.56 34.95 -21.02
C ASP A 20 -21.67 34.49 -20.05
N GLY A 21 -22.34 33.36 -20.30
CA GLY A 21 -23.48 32.91 -19.51
C GLY A 21 -24.83 33.45 -19.97
N ALA A 22 -24.89 34.25 -21.04
CA ALA A 22 -26.14 34.83 -21.52
C ALA A 22 -26.96 33.82 -22.35
N ILE A 23 -28.27 33.83 -22.12
CA ILE A 23 -29.28 33.13 -22.93
C ILE A 23 -30.31 34.13 -23.44
N ARG A 24 -30.82 33.90 -24.65
CA ARG A 24 -31.96 34.66 -25.19
C ARG A 24 -32.98 33.69 -25.73
N LEU A 25 -34.15 33.65 -25.11
CA LEU A 25 -35.32 32.92 -25.58
C LEU A 25 -36.28 33.94 -26.20
N ALA A 26 -36.69 33.72 -27.45
CA ALA A 26 -37.63 34.59 -28.17
C ALA A 26 -38.91 33.81 -28.46
N ASP A 27 -40.00 34.55 -28.72
CA ASP A 27 -41.30 34.00 -29.16
C ASP A 27 -41.93 32.97 -28.20
N LEU A 28 -41.70 33.16 -26.90
CA LEU A 28 -42.31 32.33 -25.87
C LEU A 28 -43.79 32.73 -25.66
N PRO A 29 -44.73 31.77 -25.57
CA PRO A 29 -46.10 32.07 -25.25
C PRO A 29 -46.20 32.65 -23.82
N PRO A 30 -47.13 33.59 -23.58
CA PRO A 30 -47.36 34.10 -22.23
C PRO A 30 -47.91 32.99 -21.32
N GLY A 31 -47.44 32.97 -20.08
CA GLY A 31 -47.81 31.96 -19.10
C GLY A 31 -46.62 31.45 -18.27
N ASP A 32 -46.89 30.46 -17.44
CA ASP A 32 -45.88 29.81 -16.62
C ASP A 32 -45.21 28.69 -17.42
N LEU A 33 -43.93 28.87 -17.72
CA LEU A 33 -43.12 27.93 -18.49
C LEU A 33 -42.11 27.23 -17.57
N THR A 34 -41.78 25.99 -17.90
CA THR A 34 -40.71 25.25 -17.21
C THR A 34 -39.49 25.14 -18.11
N LEU A 35 -38.37 25.71 -17.67
CA LEU A 35 -37.08 25.58 -18.32
C LEU A 35 -36.34 24.38 -17.75
N THR A 36 -35.85 23.49 -18.61
CA THR A 36 -34.94 22.41 -18.24
C THR A 36 -33.52 22.78 -18.66
N LEU A 37 -32.60 22.82 -17.68
CA LEU A 37 -31.19 23.11 -17.90
C LEU A 37 -30.38 21.81 -17.78
N HIS A 38 -29.60 21.51 -18.81
CA HIS A 38 -28.74 20.33 -18.86
C HIS A 38 -27.30 20.73 -19.24
N ARG A 39 -26.33 20.20 -18.50
CA ARG A 39 -24.90 20.32 -18.82
C ARG A 39 -24.17 19.07 -18.33
N ILE A 40 -23.25 18.56 -19.14
CA ILE A 40 -22.42 17.41 -18.78
C ILE A 40 -21.63 17.73 -17.50
N GLY A 41 -21.68 16.83 -16.52
CA GLY A 41 -21.04 17.01 -15.21
C GLY A 41 -21.84 17.84 -14.20
N TYR A 42 -23.10 18.16 -14.48
CA TYR A 42 -24.00 18.89 -13.57
C TYR A 42 -25.35 18.18 -13.42
N THR A 43 -26.00 18.35 -12.27
CA THR A 43 -27.35 17.82 -12.03
C THR A 43 -28.34 18.60 -12.90
N PRO A 44 -29.17 17.94 -13.75
CA PRO A 44 -30.21 18.61 -14.51
C PRO A 44 -31.16 19.35 -13.56
N ARG A 45 -31.58 20.56 -13.92
CA ARG A 45 -32.44 21.37 -13.05
C ARG A 45 -33.57 22.03 -13.82
N GLU A 46 -34.74 22.02 -13.22
CA GLU A 46 -35.93 22.70 -13.71
C GLU A 46 -36.08 24.07 -13.05
N TYR A 47 -36.52 25.05 -13.84
CA TYR A 47 -36.80 26.41 -13.40
C TYR A 47 -38.15 26.86 -13.91
N ALA A 48 -39.01 27.34 -13.02
CA ALA A 48 -40.24 28.00 -13.41
C ALA A 48 -39.94 29.44 -13.89
N LEU A 49 -40.48 29.81 -15.06
CA LEU A 49 -40.37 31.12 -15.67
C LEU A 49 -41.78 31.62 -16.01
N ALA A 50 -42.24 32.66 -15.33
CA ALA A 50 -43.47 33.35 -15.69
C ALA A 50 -43.18 34.37 -16.80
N VAL A 51 -43.83 34.23 -17.96
CA VAL A 51 -43.72 35.14 -19.11
C VAL A 51 -44.98 36.00 -19.21
N PRO A 52 -44.93 37.30 -18.88
CA PRO A 52 -46.07 38.19 -19.02
C PRO A 52 -46.39 38.47 -20.51
N PRO A 53 -47.66 38.70 -20.88
CA PRO A 53 -48.04 39.03 -22.25
C PRO A 53 -47.36 40.31 -22.74
N GLY A 54 -46.71 40.22 -23.90
CA GLY A 54 -46.08 41.36 -24.58
C GLY A 54 -44.82 41.92 -23.89
N ARG A 55 -44.25 41.23 -22.89
CA ARG A 55 -43.01 41.66 -22.22
C ARG A 55 -41.88 40.65 -22.35
N SER A 56 -40.67 41.17 -22.52
CA SER A 56 -39.43 40.41 -22.41
C SER A 56 -39.08 40.20 -20.94
N VAL A 57 -38.70 38.98 -20.57
CA VAL A 57 -38.18 38.65 -19.24
C VAL A 57 -36.65 38.54 -19.30
N SER A 58 -35.97 39.32 -18.46
CA SER A 58 -34.50 39.27 -18.32
C SER A 58 -34.14 38.60 -17.01
N LEU A 59 -33.48 37.44 -17.09
CA LEU A 59 -32.92 36.75 -15.93
C LEU A 59 -31.47 37.23 -15.72
N GLY A 60 -31.16 37.72 -14.51
CA GLY A 60 -29.83 38.22 -14.17
C GLY A 60 -28.79 37.10 -14.01
N HIS A 61 -27.50 37.48 -14.06
CA HIS A 61 -26.38 36.59 -13.78
C HIS A 61 -26.56 35.92 -12.41
N GLY A 62 -26.43 34.59 -12.37
CA GLY A 62 -26.51 33.79 -11.15
C GLY A 62 -27.91 33.28 -10.76
N MET A 63 -28.98 33.73 -11.43
CA MET A 63 -30.34 33.22 -11.17
C MET A 63 -30.53 31.75 -11.61
N LEU A 64 -29.72 31.30 -12.57
CA LEU A 64 -29.72 29.93 -13.09
C LEU A 64 -28.43 29.22 -12.65
N ALA A 65 -28.42 28.71 -11.42
CA ALA A 65 -27.31 27.97 -10.84
C ALA A 65 -27.47 26.45 -11.00
N LEU A 66 -26.48 25.81 -11.61
CA LEU A 66 -26.39 24.34 -11.68
C LEU A 66 -25.41 23.83 -10.63
N THR A 67 -25.79 22.77 -9.93
CA THR A 67 -24.90 22.09 -8.98
C THR A 67 -24.05 21.07 -9.73
N PRO A 68 -22.71 21.13 -9.64
CA PRO A 68 -21.85 20.12 -10.24
C PRO A 68 -22.19 18.74 -9.66
N LEU A 69 -22.25 17.72 -10.51
CA LEU A 69 -22.34 16.34 -10.05
C LEU A 69 -21.06 16.04 -9.27
N PRO A 70 -21.13 15.69 -7.98
CA PRO A 70 -19.94 15.23 -7.29
C PRO A 70 -19.45 13.98 -8.02
N VAL A 71 -18.20 13.99 -8.47
CA VAL A 71 -17.52 12.73 -8.82
C VAL A 71 -17.37 11.99 -7.51
N VAL A 72 -18.34 11.13 -7.21
CA VAL A 72 -18.15 10.10 -6.19
C VAL A 72 -17.15 9.15 -6.83
N LEU A 73 -15.88 9.32 -6.47
CA LEU A 73 -14.93 8.23 -6.61
C LEU A 73 -15.53 7.10 -5.80
N GLU A 74 -15.86 5.98 -6.43
CA GLU A 74 -16.10 4.76 -5.66
C GLU A 74 -14.89 4.62 -4.75
N ALA A 75 -15.12 4.57 -3.44
CA ALA A 75 -14.09 4.09 -2.55
C ALA A 75 -13.65 2.77 -3.18
N ALA A 76 -12.38 2.66 -3.56
CA ALA A 76 -11.84 1.39 -3.96
C ALA A 76 -12.17 0.46 -2.79
N THR A 77 -13.15 -0.42 -2.98
CA THR A 77 -13.33 -1.55 -2.10
C THR A 77 -12.12 -2.39 -2.41
N VAL A 78 -11.03 -2.11 -1.68
CA VAL A 78 -10.08 -3.16 -1.34
C VAL A 78 -10.99 -4.17 -0.65
N VAL A 79 -11.46 -5.16 -1.40
CA VAL A 79 -11.82 -6.43 -0.80
C VAL A 79 -10.49 -6.91 -0.27
N GLY A 80 -10.10 -6.39 0.90
CA GLY A 80 -9.00 -6.92 1.65
C GLY A 80 -9.38 -8.36 1.79
N ARG A 81 -8.60 -9.24 1.15
CA ARG A 81 -8.78 -10.66 1.42
C ARG A 81 -8.70 -10.74 2.95
N PRO A 82 -9.70 -11.30 3.65
CA PRO A 82 -9.83 -11.14 5.09
C PRO A 82 -8.62 -11.69 5.89
N ASP A 83 -7.70 -12.38 5.21
CA ASP A 83 -6.41 -12.89 5.66
C ASP A 83 -5.21 -11.95 5.42
N GLN A 84 -5.40 -10.79 4.77
CA GLN A 84 -4.31 -9.86 4.47
C GLN A 84 -4.20 -8.73 5.49
N SER A 85 -3.04 -8.65 6.14
CA SER A 85 -2.74 -7.59 7.11
C SER A 85 -2.63 -6.25 6.40
N ARG A 86 -3.46 -5.29 6.83
CA ARG A 86 -3.41 -3.90 6.32
C ARG A 86 -2.03 -3.26 6.54
N MET A 87 -1.34 -3.62 7.62
CA MET A 87 0.00 -3.11 7.89
C MET A 87 1.01 -3.65 6.88
N LEU A 88 0.94 -4.95 6.54
CA LEU A 88 1.78 -5.56 5.52
C LEU A 88 1.54 -4.94 4.13
N GLU A 89 0.27 -4.63 3.82
CA GLU A 89 -0.08 -3.92 2.58
C GLU A 89 0.59 -2.54 2.51
N LEU A 90 0.46 -1.73 3.57
CA LEU A 90 1.09 -0.40 3.64
C LEU A 90 2.62 -0.46 3.63
N ALA A 91 3.21 -1.51 4.20
CA ALA A 91 4.64 -1.78 4.15
C ALA A 91 5.13 -2.28 2.78
N GLY A 92 4.22 -2.53 1.83
CA GLY A 92 4.52 -3.06 0.50
C GLY A 92 4.93 -4.53 0.48
N PHE A 93 4.68 -5.28 1.56
CA PHE A 93 5.03 -6.71 1.67
C PHE A 93 4.38 -7.52 0.54
N TYR A 94 3.08 -7.37 0.32
CA TYR A 94 2.37 -8.15 -0.69
C TYR A 94 2.79 -7.78 -2.11
N ALA A 95 3.14 -6.51 -2.36
CA ALA A 95 3.72 -6.09 -3.64
C ALA A 95 5.06 -6.78 -3.90
N ARG A 96 5.97 -6.84 -2.90
CA ARG A 96 7.25 -7.55 -3.03
C ARG A 96 7.06 -9.05 -3.21
N ARG A 97 6.17 -9.68 -2.42
CA ARG A 97 5.83 -11.10 -2.55
C ARG A 97 5.34 -11.48 -3.94
N GLN A 98 4.60 -10.60 -4.61
CA GLN A 98 4.11 -10.81 -5.99
C GLN A 98 5.21 -10.75 -7.05
N THR A 99 6.33 -10.08 -6.78
CA THR A 99 7.47 -10.04 -7.73
C THR A 99 8.17 -11.39 -7.89
N GLY A 100 8.00 -12.30 -6.91
CA GLY A 100 8.62 -13.61 -6.89
C GLY A 100 10.09 -13.62 -6.47
N PHE A 101 10.65 -12.47 -6.06
CA PHE A 101 12.01 -12.37 -5.54
C PHE A 101 12.03 -12.54 -4.02
N GLY A 102 12.92 -13.39 -3.51
CA GLY A 102 13.00 -13.73 -2.09
C GLY A 102 11.96 -14.76 -1.65
N ASP A 103 12.04 -15.14 -0.38
CA ASP A 103 11.12 -16.07 0.29
C ASP A 103 10.30 -15.33 1.33
N TYR A 104 9.06 -15.80 1.53
CA TYR A 104 8.08 -15.11 2.37
C TYR A 104 7.31 -16.11 3.20
N ILE A 105 6.98 -15.72 4.42
CA ILE A 105 6.01 -16.45 5.25
C ILE A 105 5.19 -15.44 6.05
N THR A 106 3.88 -15.63 6.11
CA THR A 106 2.98 -14.85 6.96
C THR A 106 2.60 -15.63 8.20
N ARG A 107 2.06 -14.93 9.20
CA ARG A 107 1.49 -15.49 10.40
C ARG A 107 0.50 -16.63 10.12
N GLY A 108 -0.46 -16.42 9.22
CA GLY A 108 -1.44 -17.45 8.86
C GLY A 108 -0.83 -18.72 8.25
N GLU A 109 0.42 -18.65 7.78
CA GLU A 109 1.19 -19.79 7.27
C GLU A 109 1.97 -20.49 8.39
N PHE A 110 2.72 -19.74 9.23
CA PHE A 110 3.56 -20.36 10.25
C PHE A 110 2.82 -20.74 11.54
N GLU A 111 1.69 -20.10 11.88
CA GLU A 111 0.95 -20.42 13.12
C GLU A 111 0.41 -21.86 13.15
N ARG A 112 0.26 -22.47 11.97
CA ARG A 112 -0.16 -23.87 11.81
C ARG A 112 0.80 -24.86 12.46
N TYR A 113 2.06 -24.44 12.70
CA TYR A 113 3.11 -25.24 13.31
C TYR A 113 3.40 -24.82 14.76
N THR A 114 2.61 -23.90 15.32
CA THR A 114 2.71 -23.43 16.71
C THR A 114 4.15 -23.08 17.16
N PRO A 115 4.85 -22.16 16.46
CA PRO A 115 6.23 -21.83 16.77
C PRO A 115 6.35 -21.16 18.14
N SER A 116 7.37 -21.55 18.90
CA SER A 116 7.65 -21.01 20.24
C SER A 116 8.75 -19.95 20.23
N THR A 117 9.63 -20.00 19.23
CA THR A 117 10.79 -19.12 19.04
C THR A 117 10.77 -18.50 17.64
N VAL A 118 11.53 -17.42 17.44
CA VAL A 118 11.77 -16.83 16.11
C VAL A 118 12.46 -17.86 15.21
N HIS A 119 13.39 -18.64 15.75
CA HIS A 119 14.05 -19.72 15.02
C HIS A 119 13.06 -20.76 14.49
N ASP A 120 11.99 -21.10 15.23
CA ASP A 120 10.94 -22.01 14.75
C ASP A 120 10.17 -21.44 13.55
N VAL A 121 9.92 -20.13 13.53
CA VAL A 121 9.33 -19.44 12.37
C VAL A 121 10.28 -19.53 11.17
N LEU A 122 11.56 -19.21 11.39
CA LEU A 122 12.57 -19.20 10.33
C LEU A 122 12.82 -20.58 9.71
N ARG A 123 12.69 -21.67 10.47
CA ARG A 123 12.77 -23.04 9.94
C ARG A 123 11.74 -23.35 8.86
N HIS A 124 10.64 -22.61 8.81
CA HIS A 124 9.57 -22.76 7.82
C HIS A 124 9.71 -21.80 6.63
N VAL A 125 10.72 -20.93 6.60
CA VAL A 125 11.03 -20.09 5.45
C VAL A 125 11.84 -20.90 4.44
N PRO A 126 11.37 -21.09 3.18
CA PRO A 126 11.98 -22.02 2.23
C PRO A 126 13.49 -21.82 1.98
N GLY A 127 13.95 -20.57 1.84
CA GLY A 127 15.36 -20.23 1.60
C GLY A 127 16.26 -20.21 2.83
N VAL A 128 15.70 -20.34 4.03
CA VAL A 128 16.42 -20.23 5.30
C VAL A 128 16.68 -21.62 5.87
N TYR A 129 17.83 -21.75 6.51
CA TYR A 129 18.29 -22.92 7.23
C TYR A 129 18.78 -22.50 8.61
N VAL A 130 18.38 -23.26 9.64
CA VAL A 130 18.65 -22.93 11.04
C VAL A 130 19.36 -24.11 11.73
N PRO A 131 20.67 -24.30 11.47
CA PRO A 131 21.44 -25.37 12.11
C PRO A 131 21.80 -25.04 13.56
N PRO A 132 22.03 -26.06 14.41
CA PRO A 132 22.70 -25.86 15.71
C PRO A 132 24.08 -25.22 15.52
N ASN A 133 24.48 -24.35 16.45
CA ASN A 133 25.79 -23.71 16.42
C ASN A 133 26.89 -24.67 16.95
N PRO A 134 27.82 -25.15 16.09
CA PRO A 134 28.89 -26.05 16.52
C PRO A 134 29.95 -25.35 17.39
N ARG A 135 29.97 -24.01 17.42
CA ARG A 135 30.92 -23.20 18.18
C ARG A 135 30.29 -22.52 19.40
N ARG A 136 29.10 -22.94 19.82
CA ARG A 136 28.46 -22.40 21.03
C ARG A 136 29.40 -22.53 22.23
N GLY A 137 29.61 -21.43 22.96
CA GLY A 137 30.52 -21.32 24.09
C GLY A 137 32.00 -21.16 23.72
N GLN A 138 32.33 -21.09 22.42
CA GLN A 138 33.69 -20.85 21.91
C GLN A 138 33.83 -19.45 21.33
N ARG A 139 35.05 -19.03 20.99
CA ARG A 139 35.27 -17.74 20.30
C ARG A 139 34.64 -17.75 18.91
N ARG A 140 33.98 -16.64 18.54
CA ARG A 140 33.36 -16.45 17.20
C ARG A 140 34.38 -16.66 16.08
N ASN A 141 35.55 -16.04 16.22
CA ASN A 141 36.67 -16.20 15.31
C ASN A 141 37.90 -16.71 16.08
N PRO A 142 38.23 -18.01 16.00
CA PRO A 142 39.39 -18.57 16.68
C PRO A 142 40.73 -17.91 16.32
N SER A 143 40.82 -17.26 15.17
CA SER A 143 42.02 -16.55 14.70
C SER A 143 42.12 -15.12 15.22
N ASP A 144 41.06 -14.58 15.85
CA ASP A 144 41.02 -13.23 16.39
C ASP A 144 40.86 -13.27 17.92
N PRO A 145 41.91 -12.94 18.69
CA PRO A 145 41.87 -12.89 20.16
C PRO A 145 40.90 -11.86 20.73
N SER A 146 40.50 -10.85 19.95
CA SER A 146 39.51 -9.85 20.35
C SER A 146 38.07 -10.33 20.12
N SER A 147 37.88 -11.42 19.37
CA SER A 147 36.55 -11.97 19.15
C SER A 147 35.95 -12.52 20.45
N GLY A 148 34.71 -12.10 20.71
CA GLY A 148 33.93 -12.55 21.85
C GLY A 148 33.53 -14.03 21.74
N VAL A 149 32.94 -14.54 22.82
CA VAL A 149 32.34 -15.88 22.84
C VAL A 149 31.02 -15.87 22.09
N ASP A 150 30.77 -16.90 21.30
CA ASP A 150 29.52 -17.12 20.60
C ASP A 150 28.55 -17.92 21.48
N PHE A 151 27.47 -17.29 21.93
CA PHE A 151 26.46 -17.95 22.78
C PHE A 151 25.21 -18.40 22.01
N ARG A 152 25.17 -18.16 20.70
CA ARG A 152 24.01 -18.50 19.87
C ARG A 152 23.78 -20.00 19.89
N GLU A 153 22.55 -20.41 20.17
CA GLU A 153 22.15 -21.82 20.14
C GLU A 153 22.01 -22.33 18.70
N TYR A 154 21.39 -21.51 17.86
CA TYR A 154 21.21 -21.76 16.45
C TYR A 154 21.87 -20.66 15.63
N LEU A 155 22.33 -21.02 14.44
CA LEU A 155 22.80 -20.07 13.43
C LEU A 155 21.68 -19.84 12.42
N VAL A 156 21.66 -18.69 11.78
CA VAL A 156 20.74 -18.41 10.68
C VAL A 156 21.53 -18.34 9.38
N GLU A 157 21.22 -19.23 8.46
CA GLU A 157 21.92 -19.33 7.17
C GLU A 157 20.92 -19.35 6.01
N PHE A 158 21.33 -18.82 4.86
CA PHE A 158 20.61 -19.08 3.61
C PHE A 158 21.09 -20.39 3.00
N ARG A 159 20.18 -21.19 2.46
CA ARG A 159 20.52 -22.45 1.77
C ARG A 159 21.49 -22.24 0.60
N ARG A 160 21.49 -21.03 0.03
CA ARG A 160 22.40 -20.57 -1.02
C ARG A 160 23.01 -19.24 -0.59
N PRO A 161 24.02 -19.24 0.28
CA PRO A 161 24.60 -18.00 0.77
C PRO A 161 25.40 -17.32 -0.34
N GLY A 162 25.36 -15.99 -0.42
CA GLY A 162 26.13 -15.21 -1.39
C GLY A 162 27.62 -15.14 -1.05
N ALA A 163 27.98 -15.39 0.22
CA ALA A 163 29.35 -15.45 0.70
C ALA A 163 29.54 -16.56 1.76
N ARG A 164 30.78 -17.04 1.89
CA ARG A 164 31.23 -17.85 3.03
C ARG A 164 32.45 -17.16 3.61
N LEU A 165 32.42 -16.85 4.89
CA LEU A 165 33.51 -16.15 5.56
C LEU A 165 34.52 -17.16 6.11
N PRO A 166 35.82 -17.05 5.77
CA PRO A 166 36.86 -17.92 6.32
C PRO A 166 36.90 -17.83 7.84
N ASN A 167 37.12 -18.96 8.52
CA ASN A 167 37.26 -19.05 9.97
C ASN A 167 36.03 -18.62 10.79
N GLN A 168 34.87 -18.39 10.18
CA GLN A 168 33.61 -18.14 10.89
C GLN A 168 32.69 -19.38 10.84
N ALA A 169 31.80 -19.49 11.82
CA ALA A 169 30.84 -20.59 11.90
C ALA A 169 29.70 -20.45 10.88
N ALA A 170 29.29 -19.21 10.59
CA ALA A 170 28.26 -18.86 9.61
C ALA A 170 28.57 -17.49 8.98
N CYS A 171 27.88 -17.17 7.88
CA CYS A 171 27.86 -15.83 7.30
C CYS A 171 26.77 -15.02 8.02
N PRO A 172 27.07 -13.91 8.71
CA PRO A 172 26.10 -13.20 9.53
C PRO A 172 25.01 -12.55 8.67
N VAL A 173 23.79 -13.09 8.78
CA VAL A 173 22.61 -12.55 8.10
C VAL A 173 22.21 -11.22 8.73
N GLN A 174 21.88 -10.23 7.91
CA GLN A 174 21.43 -8.92 8.34
C GLN A 174 19.92 -8.95 8.69
N PHE A 175 19.53 -8.31 9.79
CA PHE A 175 18.15 -8.28 10.26
C PHE A 175 17.54 -6.87 10.17
N PHE A 176 16.29 -6.82 9.74
CA PHE A 176 15.44 -5.62 9.78
C PHE A 176 14.16 -5.91 10.55
N LEU A 177 13.68 -4.95 11.31
CA LEU A 177 12.39 -4.99 12.02
C LEU A 177 11.57 -3.77 11.64
N ASP A 178 10.40 -4.01 11.03
CA ASP A 178 9.51 -2.98 10.52
C ASP A 178 10.22 -1.94 9.62
N GLY A 179 11.20 -2.41 8.84
CA GLY A 179 12.02 -1.59 7.95
C GLY A 179 13.20 -0.88 8.63
N THR A 180 13.41 -1.07 9.94
CA THR A 180 14.56 -0.54 10.68
C THR A 180 15.67 -1.57 10.74
N ASP A 181 16.91 -1.17 10.46
CA ASP A 181 18.11 -2.01 10.62
C ASP A 181 18.35 -2.31 12.11
N LEU A 182 18.39 -3.58 12.48
CA LEU A 182 18.68 -4.02 13.85
C LEU A 182 20.14 -4.43 14.06
N GLY A 183 20.90 -4.65 12.98
CA GLY A 183 22.17 -5.39 12.99
C GLY A 183 21.99 -6.84 12.53
N ASN A 184 23.01 -7.66 12.75
CA ASN A 184 23.11 -8.98 12.13
C ASN A 184 23.15 -10.11 13.17
N ASP A 185 23.18 -11.34 12.68
CA ASP A 185 23.22 -12.57 13.48
C ASP A 185 24.45 -12.67 14.41
N GLU A 186 25.47 -11.82 14.26
CA GLU A 186 26.57 -11.76 15.24
C GLU A 186 26.30 -10.79 16.39
N THR A 187 25.60 -9.69 16.13
CA THR A 187 25.36 -8.62 17.13
C THR A 187 24.02 -8.76 17.84
N ILE A 188 23.06 -9.48 17.24
CA ILE A 188 21.69 -9.61 17.74
C ILE A 188 21.34 -11.06 18.01
N MET A 189 20.80 -11.32 19.21
CA MET A 189 20.13 -12.58 19.54
C MET A 189 18.63 -12.41 19.26
N LEU A 190 18.12 -13.04 18.20
CA LEU A 190 16.76 -12.79 17.70
C LEU A 190 15.68 -13.00 18.76
N ASP A 191 15.73 -14.09 19.52
CA ASP A 191 14.73 -14.42 20.54
C ASP A 191 14.76 -13.49 21.75
N ASP A 192 15.83 -12.72 21.96
CA ASP A 192 15.92 -11.71 23.02
C ASP A 192 15.25 -10.38 22.61
N VAL A 193 15.19 -10.11 21.31
CA VAL A 193 14.69 -8.84 20.75
C VAL A 193 13.26 -8.97 20.23
N LEU A 194 12.88 -10.17 19.76
CA LEU A 194 11.61 -10.42 19.11
C LEU A 194 11.02 -11.75 19.57
N ALA A 195 9.75 -11.76 19.93
CA ALA A 195 9.02 -13.00 20.22
C ALA A 195 8.25 -13.50 18.99
N ALA A 196 8.14 -14.82 18.82
CA ALA A 196 7.40 -15.42 17.71
C ALA A 196 5.95 -14.92 17.60
N ASN A 197 5.30 -14.69 18.75
CA ASN A 197 3.93 -14.18 18.81
C ASN A 197 3.78 -12.71 18.39
N GLN A 198 4.87 -11.97 18.20
CA GLN A 198 4.88 -10.59 17.71
C GLN A 198 5.03 -10.51 16.18
N ILE A 199 5.49 -11.57 15.52
CA ILE A 199 5.80 -11.56 14.08
C ILE A 199 4.52 -11.66 13.25
N GLU A 200 4.25 -10.73 12.35
CA GLU A 200 3.14 -10.81 11.39
C GLU A 200 3.58 -11.45 10.07
N ALA A 201 4.81 -11.19 9.64
CA ALA A 201 5.42 -11.86 8.50
C ALA A 201 6.94 -11.76 8.53
N VAL A 202 7.59 -12.61 7.72
CA VAL A 202 9.03 -12.56 7.46
C VAL A 202 9.26 -12.54 5.94
N GLU A 203 10.22 -11.72 5.52
CA GLU A 203 10.80 -11.73 4.17
C GLU A 203 12.27 -12.16 4.27
N ALA A 204 12.73 -12.98 3.33
CA ALA A 204 14.10 -13.47 3.28
C ALA A 204 14.69 -13.25 1.88
N TYR A 205 15.82 -12.54 1.83
CA TYR A 205 16.50 -12.17 0.59
C TYR A 205 17.98 -12.55 0.64
N SER A 206 18.59 -12.78 -0.52
CA SER A 206 20.01 -13.15 -0.63
C SER A 206 20.60 -12.72 -1.96
N GLY A 207 21.72 -12.01 -1.95
CA GLY A 207 22.36 -11.52 -3.18
C GLY A 207 21.51 -10.48 -3.91
N VAL A 208 21.36 -10.61 -5.23
CA VAL A 208 20.76 -9.58 -6.10
C VAL A 208 19.26 -9.35 -5.89
N GLN A 209 18.58 -10.24 -5.17
CA GLN A 209 17.15 -10.12 -4.89
C GLN A 209 16.82 -9.19 -3.73
N VAL A 210 17.84 -8.68 -3.02
CA VAL A 210 17.66 -7.76 -1.89
C VAL A 210 17.12 -6.42 -2.38
N PRO A 211 15.94 -5.97 -1.92
CA PRO A 211 15.42 -4.65 -2.25
C PRO A 211 16.33 -3.52 -1.77
N VAL A 212 16.38 -2.40 -2.50
CA VAL A 212 17.27 -1.27 -2.19
C VAL A 212 17.04 -0.68 -0.80
N GLN A 213 15.82 -0.71 -0.29
CA GLN A 213 15.52 -0.23 1.06
C GLN A 213 16.11 -1.12 2.18
N PHE A 214 16.60 -2.31 1.83
CA PHE A 214 17.22 -3.26 2.77
C PHE A 214 18.67 -3.58 2.39
N SER A 215 19.28 -2.79 1.50
CA SER A 215 20.65 -3.01 0.99
C SER A 215 21.74 -2.48 1.95
N GLY A 216 21.58 -2.68 3.27
CA GLY A 216 22.54 -2.27 4.30
C GLY A 216 23.88 -3.02 4.24
N ALA A 217 24.62 -3.11 5.35
CA ALA A 217 25.82 -3.95 5.40
C ALA A 217 25.43 -5.45 5.41
N GLY A 218 26.09 -6.29 4.62
CA GLY A 218 25.90 -7.76 4.63
C GLY A 218 24.86 -8.40 3.68
N PRO A 219 24.45 -7.83 2.53
CA PRO A 219 23.53 -8.51 1.59
C PRO A 219 24.15 -9.78 0.99
N GLU A 220 25.47 -9.92 1.08
CA GLU A 220 26.24 -11.11 0.72
C GLU A 220 25.90 -12.34 1.58
N CYS A 221 25.59 -12.16 2.86
CA CYS A 221 25.17 -13.26 3.75
C CYS A 221 23.65 -13.47 3.71
N GLY A 222 22.91 -12.46 3.27
CA GLY A 222 21.45 -12.45 3.17
C GLY A 222 20.81 -11.49 4.15
N VAL A 223 19.52 -11.25 3.96
CA VAL A 223 18.73 -10.28 4.73
C VAL A 223 17.42 -10.95 5.16
N LEU A 224 17.09 -10.84 6.45
CA LEU A 224 15.75 -11.14 6.97
C LEU A 224 15.05 -9.86 7.40
N VAL A 225 13.81 -9.70 6.97
CA VAL A 225 12.95 -8.58 7.35
C VAL A 225 11.77 -9.13 8.12
N PHE A 226 11.64 -8.70 9.38
CA PHE A 226 10.54 -9.04 10.26
C PHE A 226 9.54 -7.90 10.28
N TRP A 227 8.26 -8.24 10.16
CA TRP A 227 7.15 -7.31 10.31
C TRP A 227 6.41 -7.64 11.60
N THR A 228 6.16 -6.67 12.46
CA THR A 228 5.44 -6.89 13.71
C THR A 228 3.94 -6.71 13.57
N ARG A 229 3.21 -7.35 14.48
CA ARG A 229 1.80 -7.04 14.70
C ARG A 229 1.67 -5.68 15.39
N ARG A 230 0.64 -4.91 15.02
CA ARG A 230 0.21 -3.72 15.75
C ARG A 230 -1.13 -3.97 16.42
#